data_AF-A0A714A5U2-F1
#
_entry.id   AF-A0A714A5U2-F1
#
_cell.length_a   1.000
_cell.length_b   1.000
_cell.length_c   1.000
_cell.angle_alpha   90.00
_cell.angle_beta   90.00
_cell.angle_gamma   90.00
#
_symmetry.space_group_name_H-M   'P 1'
#
loop_
_entity.id
_entity.type
_entity.pdbx_description
1 polymer ?
#
loop_
_entity_poly.entity_id
_entity_poly.type
_entity_poly.pdbx_seq_one_letter_code
_entity_poly.pdbx_strand_id
1 'polypeptide(L)' 'VLVDNIRWQSYLSSMTSAEAEEWGVDDDQRRFFVRFGVSKANYGAPFADRWFRRHDGGVLKPAVLERQRKSKGVPRGEA' A
#
# COMPACT_ATOMS: atom_id res chain seq x y z
N VAL A 1 -15.28 -10.52 -4.72
CA VAL A 1 -15.74 -11.76 -4.05
C VAL A 1 -16.92 -11.39 -3.19
N LEU A 2 -18.04 -12.10 -3.30
CA LEU A 2 -19.18 -11.92 -2.40
C LEU A 2 -18.97 -12.84 -1.19
N VAL A 3 -19.02 -12.27 0.00
CA VAL A 3 -18.83 -13.00 1.26
C VAL A 3 -19.88 -12.50 2.25
N ASP A 4 -20.66 -13.39 2.85
CA ASP A 4 -21.71 -13.06 3.81
C ASP A 4 -21.30 -13.34 5.27
N ASN A 5 -22.03 -12.74 6.21
CA ASN A 5 -21.92 -12.94 7.67
C ASN A 5 -20.51 -12.86 8.32
N ILE A 6 -19.49 -12.42 7.60
CA ILE A 6 -18.14 -12.29 8.15
C ILE A 6 -18.07 -11.24 9.27
N ARG A 7 -17.31 -11.56 10.32
CA ARG A 7 -16.98 -10.60 11.39
C ARG A 7 -15.65 -9.89 11.17
N TRP A 8 -14.80 -10.47 10.33
CA TRP A 8 -13.49 -9.92 9.98
C TRP A 8 -13.04 -10.41 8.59
N GLN A 9 -12.44 -9.52 7.81
CA GLN A 9 -11.86 -9.85 6.50
C GLN A 9 -10.68 -8.91 6.19
N SER A 10 -9.55 -9.51 5.84
CA SER A 10 -8.38 -8.82 5.29
C SER A 10 -8.17 -9.11 3.81
N TYR A 11 -7.33 -8.31 3.19
CA TYR A 11 -6.86 -8.50 1.82
C TYR A 11 -5.34 -8.30 1.73
N LEU A 12 -4.76 -8.89 0.69
CA LEU A 12 -3.41 -8.61 0.22
C LEU A 12 -3.50 -8.08 -1.20
N SER A 13 -2.80 -6.98 -1.50
CA SER A 13 -2.72 -6.44 -2.87
C SER A 13 -1.27 -6.11 -3.23
N SER A 14 -0.85 -6.47 -4.45
CA SER A 14 0.45 -6.07 -4.98
C SER A 14 0.53 -4.55 -5.18
N MET A 15 1.74 -3.99 -5.08
CA MET A 15 1.97 -2.58 -5.36
C MET A 15 1.79 -2.24 -6.84
N THR A 16 0.94 -1.26 -7.13
CA THR A 16 0.77 -0.69 -8.48
C THR A 16 1.88 0.29 -8.82
N SER A 17 2.08 0.62 -10.10
CA SER A 17 3.08 1.61 -10.51
C SER A 17 2.81 3.01 -9.94
N ALA A 18 1.53 3.41 -9.83
CA ALA A 18 1.16 4.69 -9.24
C ALA A 18 1.47 4.75 -7.74
N GLU A 19 1.26 3.65 -7.02
CA GLU A 19 1.66 3.55 -5.61
C GLU A 19 3.20 3.52 -5.49
N ALA A 20 3.91 2.85 -6.39
CA ALA A 20 5.37 2.85 -6.38
C ALA A 20 5.92 4.29 -6.48
N GLU A 21 5.38 5.10 -7.40
CA GLU A 21 5.69 6.53 -7.49
C GLU A 21 5.37 7.30 -6.19
N GLU A 22 4.17 7.11 -5.63
CA GLU A 22 3.76 7.78 -4.38
C GLU A 22 4.67 7.45 -3.20
N TRP A 23 5.18 6.22 -3.12
CA TRP A 23 6.00 5.72 -2.02
C TRP A 23 7.50 5.74 -2.32
N GLY A 24 7.91 6.30 -3.45
CA GLY A 24 9.33 6.40 -3.84
C GLY A 24 10.01 5.04 -4.04
N VAL A 25 9.25 4.05 -4.51
CA VAL A 25 9.74 2.70 -4.81
C VAL A 25 10.01 2.60 -6.31
N ASP A 26 11.17 2.09 -6.69
CA ASP A 26 11.50 1.81 -8.09
C ASP A 26 10.50 0.81 -8.69
N ASP A 27 10.05 1.05 -9.93
CA ASP A 27 9.00 0.24 -10.57
C ASP A 27 9.42 -1.23 -10.74
N ASP A 28 10.72 -1.52 -10.91
CA ASP A 28 11.23 -2.88 -10.94
C ASP A 28 11.11 -3.55 -9.55
N GLN A 29 11.29 -2.80 -8.47
CA GLN A 29 11.22 -3.29 -7.10
C GLN A 29 9.79 -3.45 -6.57
N ARG A 30 8.79 -2.77 -7.16
CA ARG A 30 7.41 -2.74 -6.64
C ARG A 30 6.79 -4.14 -6.47
N ARG A 31 7.17 -5.10 -7.32
CA ARG A 31 6.66 -6.49 -7.27
C ARG A 31 6.98 -7.21 -5.95
N PHE A 32 7.97 -6.73 -5.20
CA PHE A 32 8.34 -7.27 -3.90
C PHE A 32 7.50 -6.70 -2.75
N PHE A 33 6.66 -5.70 -3.01
CA PHE A 33 5.83 -5.07 -2.00
C PHE A 33 4.36 -5.51 -2.11
N VAL A 34 3.76 -5.73 -0.95
CA VAL A 34 2.36 -6.15 -0.79
C VAL A 34 1.72 -5.30 0.30
N ARG A 35 0.54 -4.73 0.01
CA ARG A 35 -0.29 -4.05 1.00
C ARG A 35 -1.17 -5.06 1.69
N PHE A 36 -1.13 -5.06 3.01
CA PHE A 36 -2.12 -5.69 3.86
C PHE A 36 -3.12 -4.64 4.33
N GLY A 37 -4.40 -4.96 4.23
CA GLY A 37 -5.47 -4.11 4.73
C GLY A 37 -6.65 -4.94 5.22
N VAL A 38 -7.58 -4.27 5.93
CA VAL A 38 -8.78 -4.89 6.51
C VAL A 38 -10.01 -4.24 5.88
N SER A 39 -10.77 -5.02 5.12
CA SER A 39 -11.99 -4.52 4.47
C SER A 39 -13.22 -4.59 5.39
N LYS A 40 -13.18 -5.40 6.44
CA LYS A 40 -14.24 -5.46 7.46
C LYS A 40 -13.68 -5.92 8.81
N ALA A 41 -14.12 -5.26 9.88
CA ALA A 41 -13.95 -5.72 11.25
C ALA A 41 -15.13 -5.22 12.10
N ASN A 42 -15.79 -6.11 12.84
CA ASN A 42 -16.90 -5.72 13.72
C ASN A 42 -16.43 -5.07 15.03
N TYR A 43 -15.19 -5.33 15.44
CA TYR A 43 -14.63 -4.89 16.73
C TYR A 43 -13.19 -4.39 16.57
N GLY A 44 -12.77 -3.54 17.49
CA GLY A 44 -11.40 -3.01 17.56
C GLY A 44 -11.29 -1.59 16.99
N ALA A 45 -10.11 -1.00 17.16
CA ALA A 45 -9.77 0.28 16.56
C ALA A 45 -9.63 0.16 15.03
N PRO A 46 -9.72 1.28 14.29
CA PRO A 46 -9.45 1.28 12.86
C PRO A 46 -8.10 0.65 12.53
N PHE A 47 -8.09 -0.25 11.53
CA PHE A 47 -6.87 -0.87 11.04
C PHE A 47 -6.27 0.01 9.95
N ALA A 48 -5.06 0.50 10.16
CA ALA A 48 -4.30 1.14 9.10
C ALA A 48 -3.74 0.10 8.14
N ASP A 49 -3.87 0.37 6.85
CA ASP A 49 -3.18 -0.38 5.80
C ASP A 49 -1.67 -0.30 6.01
N ARG A 50 -0.98 -1.41 5.72
CA ARG A 50 0.47 -1.52 5.91
C ARG A 50 1.14 -2.19 4.72
N TRP A 51 2.26 -1.63 4.30
CA TRP A 51 3.13 -2.25 3.31
C TRP A 51 4.06 -3.27 3.96
N PHE A 52 4.24 -4.40 3.28
CA PHE A 52 5.20 -5.44 3.61
C PHE A 52 6.10 -5.71 2.40
N ARG A 53 7.33 -6.12 2.65
CA ARG A 53 8.26 -6.63 1.63
C ARG A 53 8.33 -8.15 1.72
N ARG A 54 8.34 -8.81 0.57
CA ARG A 54 8.60 -10.25 0.44
C ARG A 54 10.08 -10.53 0.68
N HIS A 55 10.37 -11.51 1.54
CA HIS A 55 11.70 -12.03 1.82
C HIS A 55 11.79 -13.52 1.48
N ASP A 56 12.99 -14.08 1.68
CA ASP A 56 13.27 -15.50 1.48
C ASP A 56 12.28 -16.39 2.24
N GLY A 57 11.91 -17.51 1.62
CA GLY A 57 10.89 -18.41 2.15
C GLY A 57 9.46 -17.86 2.10
N GLY A 58 9.23 -16.71 1.44
CA GLY A 58 7.91 -16.09 1.31
C GLY A 58 7.46 -15.27 2.51
N VAL A 59 8.35 -15.01 3.48
CA VAL A 59 8.05 -14.24 4.68
C VAL A 59 7.76 -12.78 4.32
N LEU A 60 6.68 -12.23 4.89
CA LEU A 60 6.35 -10.81 4.77
C LEU A 60 6.89 -10.05 5.99
N LYS A 61 7.81 -9.10 5.76
CA LYS A 61 8.31 -8.20 6.80
C LYS A 61 7.76 -6.80 6.60
N PRO A 62 7.42 -6.04 7.66
CA PRO A 62 6.97 -4.67 7.52
C PRO A 62 7.96 -3.84 6.69
N ALA A 63 7.44 -3.09 5.72
CA ALA A 63 8.23 -2.17 4.92
C ALA A 63 8.18 -0.78 5.55
N VAL A 64 9.35 -0.16 5.73
CA VAL A 64 9.46 1.24 6.11
C VAL A 64 9.52 2.05 4.81
N LEU A 65 8.42 2.68 4.45
CA LEU A 65 8.29 3.50 3.24
C LEU A 65 7.83 4.91 3.63
N GLU A 66 8.37 5.91 2.94
CA GLU A 66 7.98 7.30 3.13
C GLU A 66 7.24 7.81 1.89
N ARG A 67 6.08 8.44 2.11
CA ARG A 67 5.34 9.06 1.01
C ARG A 67 6.12 10.24 0.45
N GLN A 68 6.31 10.24 -0.85
CA GLN A 68 6.87 11.36 -1.57
C GLN A 68 5.84 12.50 -1.62
N ARG A 69 6.23 13.69 -1.14
CA ARG A 69 5.41 14.90 -1.32
C ARG A 69 5.47 15.30 -2.78
N LYS A 70 4.32 15.32 -3.48
CA LYS A 70 4.26 15.97 -4.80
C LYS A 70 4.60 17.44 -4.63
N SER A 71 5.70 17.88 -5.25
CA SER A 71 6.01 19.31 -5.36
C SER A 71 4.85 19.99 -6.08
N LYS A 72 4.23 21.00 -5.46
CA LYS A 72 3.24 21.83 -6.15
C LYS A 72 3.94 22.46 -7.35
N GLY A 73 3.51 22.10 -8.56
CA GLY A 73 4.03 22.68 -9.79
C GLY A 73 3.91 24.20 -9.73
N VAL A 74 5.01 24.91 -10.01
CA VAL A 74 4.99 26.36 -10.16
C VAL A 74 4.03 26.68 -11.32
N PRO A 75 3.04 27.57 -11.15
CA PRO A 75 2.20 27.99 -12.26
C PRO A 75 3.11 28.59 -13.34
N ARG A 76 3.04 28.04 -14.55
CA ARG A 76 3.78 28.56 -15.69
C ARG A 76 3.16 29.92 -16.02
N GLY A 77 3.76 30.99 -15.51
CA GLY A 77 3.36 32.36 -15.84
C GLY A 77 3.51 32.55 -17.35
N GLU A 78 2.42 32.94 -18.00
CA GLU A 78 2.43 33.47 -19.36
C GLU A 78 3.28 34.75 -19.36
N ALA A 79 4.24 34.81 -20.28
CA ALA A 79 5.03 35.99 -20.63
C ALA A 79 4.71 36.38 -22.07
#